data_AF-A0A936WRS2-F1
#
_entry.id   AF-A0A936WRS2-F1
#
_cell.length_a   1.000
_cell.length_b   1.000
_cell.length_c   1.000
_cell.angle_alpha   90.00
_cell.angle_beta   90.00
_cell.angle_gamma   90.00
#
_symmetry.space_group_name_H-M   'P 1'
#
loop_
_entity.id
_entity.type
_entity.pdbx_description
1 polymer ?
#
loop_
_entity_poly.entity_id
_entity_poly.type
_entity_poly.pdbx_seq_one_letter_code
_entity_poly.pdbx_strand_id
1 'polypeptide(L)'
;MRQFEGQIESIPEKSKELLEKSRQQALKKTYFFYIKREESEISKAATISNSRIVDTALGNITPTKPKRTNIYRLAILFGLVFPILFIYIRDLMNDKVTMKQDISKGTDTPIIGEVGHSDDKQVLVTKMGNRNIISEQFRVIRTNLPLHYWEYK
;
A
#
# COMPACT_ATOMS: atom_id res chain seq x y z
N MET A 1 27.64 40.11 95.67
CA MET A 1 27.39 40.36 94.23
C MET A 1 28.41 41.33 93.67
N ARG A 2 29.61 40.87 93.28
CA ARG A 2 30.61 41.66 92.54
C ARG A 2 31.80 40.83 92.04
N GLN A 3 31.58 39.55 91.72
CA GLN A 3 32.65 38.66 91.23
C GLN A 3 32.33 38.01 89.88
N PHE A 4 31.22 38.40 89.23
CA PHE A 4 30.85 37.88 87.91
C PHE A 4 31.09 38.85 86.75
N GLU A 5 31.71 40.02 87.01
CA GLU A 5 32.03 41.00 85.96
C GLU A 5 33.50 40.97 85.51
N GLY A 6 34.38 40.23 86.19
CA GLY A 6 35.83 40.23 85.90
C GLY A 6 36.33 39.16 84.92
N GLN A 7 35.51 38.16 84.54
CA GLN A 7 35.94 37.08 83.64
C GLN A 7 35.65 37.34 82.16
N ILE A 8 35.08 38.50 81.82
CA ILE A 8 34.84 38.89 80.42
C ILE A 8 35.99 39.76 79.86
N GLU A 9 36.87 40.28 80.72
CA GLU A 9 37.82 41.35 80.36
C GLU A 9 39.29 40.91 80.17
N SER A 10 39.60 39.62 80.12
CA SER A 10 40.99 39.17 79.93
C SER A 10 41.15 38.02 78.92
N ILE A 11 40.33 37.98 77.87
CA ILE A 11 40.61 37.14 76.69
C ILE A 11 41.56 37.95 75.79
N PRO A 12 42.85 37.54 75.62
CA PRO A 12 43.80 38.23 74.77
C PRO A 12 43.24 38.41 73.36
N GLU A 13 43.44 39.57 72.74
CA GLU A 13 42.89 39.92 71.42
C GLU A 13 43.12 38.82 70.36
N LYS A 14 44.31 38.20 70.37
CA LYS A 14 44.68 37.09 69.50
C LYS A 14 43.81 35.83 69.67
N SER A 15 43.33 35.56 70.88
CA SER A 15 42.43 34.43 71.16
C SER A 15 40.98 34.71 70.74
N LYS A 16 40.53 35.97 70.78
CA LYS A 16 39.25 36.39 70.19
C LYS A 16 39.28 36.24 68.67
N GLU A 17 40.37 36.67 68.02
CA GLU A 17 40.55 36.53 66.58
C GLU A 17 40.59 35.06 66.13
N LEU A 18 41.29 34.19 66.88
CA LEU A 18 41.31 32.75 66.60
C LEU A 18 39.92 32.11 66.77
N LEU A 19 39.16 32.53 67.78
CA LEU A 19 37.79 32.06 67.97
C LEU A 19 36.88 32.49 66.80
N GLU A 20 37.01 33.73 66.35
CA GLU A 20 36.24 34.23 65.21
C GLU A 20 36.61 33.49 63.91
N LYS A 21 37.91 33.28 63.65
CA LYS A 21 38.37 32.46 62.52
C LYS A 21 37.86 31.03 62.60
N SER A 22 37.87 30.41 63.78
CA SER A 22 37.32 29.07 64.00
C SER A 22 35.81 29.01 63.70
N ARG A 23 35.06 30.03 64.15
CA ARG A 23 33.62 30.16 63.85
C ARG A 23 33.37 30.29 62.35
N GLN A 24 34.13 31.16 61.67
CA GLN A 24 34.02 31.33 60.21
C GLN A 24 34.39 30.04 59.46
N GLN A 25 35.41 29.31 59.91
CA GLN A 25 35.78 28.02 59.34
C GLN A 25 34.69 26.96 59.54
N ALA A 26 34.06 26.90 60.72
CA ALA A 26 32.97 25.97 61.01
C ALA A 26 31.74 26.26 60.12
N LEU A 27 31.38 27.53 59.97
CA LEU A 27 30.29 27.94 59.08
C LEU A 27 30.59 27.59 57.62
N LYS A 28 31.81 27.89 57.16
CA LYS A 28 32.24 27.57 55.78
C LYS A 28 32.23 26.08 55.49
N LYS A 29 32.70 25.25 56.44
CA LYS A 29 32.66 23.78 56.32
C LYS A 29 31.22 23.26 56.25
N THR A 30 30.33 23.77 57.11
CA THR A 30 28.92 23.35 57.14
C THR A 30 28.23 23.68 55.82
N TYR A 31 28.42 24.89 55.30
CA TYR A 31 27.87 25.30 54.00
C TYR A 31 28.41 24.46 52.84
N PHE A 32 29.71 24.16 52.85
CA PHE A 32 30.32 23.30 51.83
C PHE A 32 29.72 21.88 51.84
N PHE A 33 29.55 21.27 53.01
CA PHE A 33 28.89 19.96 53.14
C PHE A 33 27.44 19.98 52.68
N TYR A 34 26.71 21.07 52.95
CA TYR A 34 25.33 21.24 52.48
C TYR A 34 25.25 21.21 50.95
N ILE A 35 26.04 22.02 50.25
CA ILE A 35 26.08 22.04 48.77
C ILE A 35 26.45 20.68 48.23
N LYS A 36 27.47 20.02 48.78
CA LYS A 36 27.90 18.70 48.29
C LYS A 36 26.82 17.63 48.47
N ARG A 37 26.00 17.75 49.51
CA ARG A 37 24.84 16.89 49.71
C ARG A 37 23.75 17.17 48.68
N GLU A 38 23.42 18.44 48.41
CA GLU A 38 22.45 18.80 47.36
C GLU A 38 22.91 18.35 45.96
N GLU A 39 24.18 18.59 45.61
CA GLU A 39 24.75 18.12 44.34
C GLU A 39 24.69 16.59 44.23
N SER A 40 24.92 15.87 45.33
CA SER A 40 24.81 14.41 45.36
C SER A 40 23.36 13.94 45.19
N GLU A 41 22.39 14.59 45.84
CA GLU A 41 20.97 14.29 45.68
C GLU A 41 20.46 14.59 44.26
N ILE A 42 20.88 15.71 43.67
CA ILE A 42 20.59 16.05 42.27
C ILE A 42 21.26 15.03 41.33
N SER A 43 22.51 14.67 41.58
CA SER A 43 23.23 13.67 40.78
C SER A 43 22.59 12.29 40.89
N LYS A 44 22.10 11.88 42.07
CA LYS A 44 21.33 10.65 42.24
C LYS A 44 20.00 10.74 41.49
N ALA A 45 19.25 11.84 41.64
CA ALA A 45 17.99 12.04 40.93
C ALA A 45 18.16 12.04 39.40
N ALA A 46 19.25 12.64 38.90
CA ALA A 46 19.64 12.61 37.49
C ALA A 46 20.11 11.21 37.04
N THR A 47 20.67 10.41 37.96
CA THR A 47 21.04 9.01 37.71
C THR A 47 19.83 8.07 37.73
N ILE A 48 18.69 8.46 38.33
CA ILE A 48 17.40 7.76 38.17
C ILE A 48 16.78 8.13 36.80
N SER A 49 17.55 7.98 35.74
CA SER A 49 17.00 7.62 34.43
C SER A 49 17.36 6.17 34.19
N ASN A 50 16.77 5.27 34.99
CA ASN A 50 16.87 3.84 34.76
C ASN A 50 15.91 3.43 33.64
N SER A 51 16.05 4.05 32.46
CA SER A 51 15.49 3.51 31.24
C SER A 51 16.42 2.41 30.75
N ARG A 52 16.29 1.22 31.35
CA ARG A 52 16.87 0.02 30.75
C ARG A 52 16.04 -0.30 29.52
N ILE A 53 16.65 -0.30 28.34
CA ILE A 53 16.02 -0.80 27.12
C ILE A 53 15.75 -2.28 27.35
N VAL A 54 14.50 -2.65 27.67
CA VAL A 54 14.09 -4.04 27.89
C VAL A 54 13.94 -4.78 26.55
N ASP A 55 13.68 -4.03 25.46
CA ASP A 55 13.63 -4.54 24.10
C ASP A 55 14.13 -3.47 23.13
N THR A 56 15.11 -3.81 22.30
CA THR A 56 15.57 -2.93 21.23
C THR A 56 14.50 -2.86 20.15
N ALA A 57 14.11 -1.66 19.74
CA ALA A 57 13.17 -1.49 18.63
C ALA A 57 13.76 -2.13 17.36
N LEU A 58 13.31 -3.36 17.05
CA LEU A 58 13.59 -4.03 15.80
C LEU A 58 12.85 -3.27 14.70
N GLY A 59 13.52 -2.26 14.14
CA GLY A 59 13.08 -1.60 12.92
C GLY A 59 13.01 -2.64 11.82
N ASN A 60 11.80 -3.01 11.42
CA ASN A 60 11.61 -4.00 10.38
C ASN A 60 12.20 -3.43 9.07
N ILE A 61 13.24 -4.09 8.54
CA ILE A 61 13.95 -3.68 7.32
C ILE A 61 13.02 -3.69 6.10
N THR A 62 11.92 -4.45 6.21
CA THR A 62 10.87 -4.53 5.19
C THR A 62 9.68 -3.65 5.57
N PRO A 63 9.23 -2.77 4.65
CA PRO A 63 8.05 -1.94 4.88
C PRO A 63 6.82 -2.82 5.08
N THR A 64 6.15 -2.67 6.22
CA THR A 64 4.92 -3.40 6.56
C THR A 64 3.77 -3.08 5.60
N LYS A 65 3.84 -1.92 4.95
CA LYS A 65 2.98 -1.48 3.82
C LYS A 65 3.80 -0.56 2.89
N PRO A 66 3.56 -0.56 1.56
CA PRO A 66 2.72 -1.46 0.79
C PRO A 66 3.47 -2.76 0.40
N LYS A 67 2.78 -3.91 0.50
CA LYS A 67 3.31 -5.20 0.03
C LYS A 67 3.31 -5.23 -1.50
N ARG A 68 4.40 -4.76 -2.13
CA ARG A 68 4.55 -4.64 -3.59
C ARG A 68 4.12 -5.91 -4.34
N THR A 69 4.45 -7.09 -3.81
CA THR A 69 4.08 -8.39 -4.38
C THR A 69 2.57 -8.62 -4.47
N ASN A 70 1.77 -8.10 -3.53
CA ASN A 70 0.31 -8.20 -3.62
C ASN A 70 -0.25 -7.26 -4.68
N ILE A 71 0.32 -6.06 -4.79
CA ILE A 71 -0.08 -5.07 -5.80
C ILE A 71 0.21 -5.61 -7.20
N TYR A 72 1.39 -6.17 -7.45
CA TYR A 72 1.71 -6.76 -8.76
C TYR A 72 0.81 -7.94 -9.12
N ARG A 73 0.49 -8.83 -8.17
CA ARG A 73 -0.45 -9.94 -8.40
C ARG A 73 -1.83 -9.43 -8.79
N LEU A 74 -2.32 -8.42 -8.07
CA LEU A 74 -3.62 -7.82 -8.35
C LEU A 74 -3.62 -7.07 -9.69
N ALA A 75 -2.55 -6.35 -10.01
CA ALA A 75 -2.39 -5.63 -11.27
C ALA A 75 -2.38 -6.58 -12.48
N ILE A 76 -1.71 -7.74 -12.39
CA ILE A 76 -1.74 -8.74 -13.47
C ILE A 76 -3.15 -9.31 -13.64
N LEU A 77 -3.83 -9.64 -12.54
CA LEU A 77 -5.18 -10.18 -12.59
C LEU A 77 -6.15 -9.18 -13.24
N PHE A 78 -6.14 -7.92 -12.80
CA PHE A 78 -6.95 -6.87 -13.42
C PHE A 78 -6.52 -6.57 -14.85
N GLY A 79 -5.22 -6.58 -15.16
CA GLY A 79 -4.71 -6.35 -16.50
C GLY A 79 -5.18 -7.38 -17.53
N LEU A 80 -5.48 -8.62 -17.11
CA LEU A 80 -6.05 -9.65 -17.98
C LEU A 80 -7.59 -9.62 -18.01
N VAL A 81 -8.23 -9.43 -16.86
CA VAL A 81 -9.70 -9.44 -16.78
C VAL A 81 -10.31 -8.20 -17.42
N PHE A 82 -9.70 -7.03 -17.22
CA PHE A 82 -10.20 -5.76 -17.72
C PHE A 82 -10.35 -5.69 -19.25
N PRO A 83 -9.36 -6.06 -20.09
CA PRO A 83 -9.53 -6.02 -21.55
C PRO A 83 -10.59 -7.01 -22.05
N ILE A 84 -10.68 -8.20 -21.44
CA ILE A 84 -11.71 -9.20 -21.79
C ILE A 84 -13.09 -8.62 -21.50
N LEU A 85 -13.28 -8.07 -20.30
CA LEU A 85 -14.55 -7.47 -19.90
C LEU A 85 -14.91 -6.27 -20.79
N PHE A 86 -13.92 -5.45 -21.14
CA PHE A 86 -14.12 -4.30 -22.02
C PHE A 86 -14.56 -4.72 -23.43
N ILE A 87 -13.92 -5.73 -24.03
CA ILE A 87 -14.33 -6.28 -25.33
C ILE A 87 -15.74 -6.86 -25.22
N TYR A 88 -16.04 -7.61 -24.17
CA TYR A 88 -17.36 -8.21 -23.95
C TYR A 88 -18.48 -7.17 -23.84
N ILE A 89 -18.26 -6.09 -23.08
CA ILE A 89 -19.23 -4.99 -22.98
C ILE A 89 -19.41 -4.28 -24.33
N ARG A 90 -18.31 -4.08 -25.07
CA ARG A 90 -18.40 -3.50 -26.43
C ARG A 90 -19.18 -4.37 -27.39
N ASP A 91 -19.03 -5.68 -27.30
CA ASP A 91 -19.76 -6.64 -28.11
C ASP A 91 -21.25 -6.70 -27.72
N LEU A 92 -21.55 -6.62 -26.42
CA LEU A 92 -22.93 -6.55 -25.95
C LEU A 92 -23.66 -5.28 -26.41
N MET A 93 -22.94 -4.17 -26.53
CA MET A 93 -23.48 -2.89 -27.03
C MET A 93 -23.42 -2.78 -28.56
N ASN A 94 -22.94 -3.82 -29.25
CA ASN A 94 -22.92 -3.89 -30.69
C ASN A 94 -24.22 -4.53 -31.18
N ASP A 95 -25.12 -3.71 -31.73
CA ASP A 95 -26.39 -4.20 -32.31
C ASP A 95 -26.21 -4.90 -33.68
N LYS A 96 -24.98 -5.25 -34.06
CA LYS A 96 -24.71 -5.96 -35.33
C LYS A 96 -24.76 -7.46 -35.14
N VAL A 97 -25.52 -8.10 -36.01
CA VAL A 97 -25.54 -9.55 -36.18
C VAL A 97 -24.21 -9.98 -36.80
N THR A 98 -23.38 -10.67 -36.02
CA THR A 98 -22.02 -11.06 -36.46
C THR A 98 -21.90 -12.58 -36.55
N MET A 99 -22.64 -13.31 -35.70
CA MET A 99 -22.62 -14.77 -35.66
C MET A 99 -23.98 -15.36 -36.03
N LYS A 100 -23.98 -16.59 -36.58
CA LYS A 100 -25.21 -17.37 -36.84
C LYS A 100 -26.10 -17.49 -35.59
N GLN A 101 -25.47 -17.55 -34.42
CA GLN A 101 -26.14 -17.63 -33.13
C GLN A 101 -26.95 -16.36 -32.80
N ASP A 102 -26.55 -15.20 -33.31
CA ASP A 102 -27.28 -13.94 -33.11
C ASP A 102 -28.60 -13.97 -33.90
N ILE A 103 -28.58 -14.55 -35.12
CA ILE A 103 -29.77 -14.75 -35.96
C ILE A 103 -30.72 -15.74 -35.30
N SER A 104 -30.21 -16.89 -34.84
CA SER A 104 -31.04 -17.93 -34.19
C SER A 104 -31.66 -17.47 -32.86
N LYS A 105 -31.08 -16.48 -32.19
CA LYS A 105 -31.63 -15.91 -30.94
C LYS A 105 -32.69 -14.83 -31.20
N GLY A 106 -32.52 -14.04 -32.26
CA GLY A 106 -33.44 -12.94 -32.61
C GLY A 106 -34.62 -13.37 -33.48
N THR A 107 -34.47 -14.47 -34.22
CA THR A 107 -35.47 -14.93 -35.19
C THR A 107 -35.53 -16.46 -35.24
N ASP A 108 -36.75 -17.01 -35.26
CA ASP A 108 -37.02 -18.45 -35.39
C ASP A 108 -36.83 -18.99 -36.83
N THR A 109 -36.12 -18.24 -37.68
CA THR A 109 -35.92 -18.59 -39.08
C THR A 109 -34.65 -19.42 -39.26
N PRO A 110 -34.72 -20.57 -39.96
CA PRO A 110 -33.55 -21.39 -40.24
C PRO A 110 -32.63 -20.75 -41.27
N ILE A 111 -31.32 -20.93 -41.07
CA ILE A 111 -30.27 -20.37 -41.93
C ILE A 111 -29.96 -21.35 -43.06
N ILE A 112 -30.30 -20.98 -44.30
CA ILE A 112 -30.20 -21.85 -45.49
C ILE A 112 -28.73 -21.96 -46.01
N GLY A 113 -27.89 -20.97 -45.69
CA GLY A 113 -26.45 -21.01 -45.95
C GLY A 113 -25.76 -19.67 -45.71
N GLU A 114 -24.43 -19.66 -45.79
CA GLU A 114 -23.59 -18.47 -45.64
C GLU A 114 -22.78 -18.22 -46.91
N VAL A 115 -22.60 -16.94 -47.27
CA VAL A 115 -21.76 -16.54 -48.40
C VAL A 115 -20.67 -15.60 -47.89
N GLY A 116 -19.42 -16.00 -48.09
CA GLY A 116 -18.25 -15.20 -47.75
C GLY A 116 -18.09 -14.03 -48.72
N HIS A 117 -17.64 -12.89 -48.20
CA HIS A 117 -17.24 -11.76 -49.02
C HIS A 117 -15.82 -11.99 -49.56
N SER A 118 -15.59 -11.74 -50.85
CA SER A 118 -14.24 -11.68 -51.44
C SER A 118 -13.97 -10.28 -51.93
N ASP A 119 -12.82 -9.73 -51.56
CA ASP A 119 -12.34 -8.40 -52.00
C ASP A 119 -11.88 -8.38 -53.47
N ASP A 120 -11.91 -9.52 -54.15
CA ASP A 120 -11.46 -9.61 -55.53
C ASP A 120 -12.49 -8.96 -56.48
N LYS A 121 -12.05 -8.00 -57.30
CA LYS A 121 -12.90 -7.16 -58.18
C LYS A 121 -13.62 -7.95 -59.30
N GLN A 122 -13.42 -9.25 -59.39
CA GLN A 122 -14.09 -10.11 -60.36
C GLN A 122 -15.47 -10.52 -59.82
N VAL A 123 -16.44 -9.63 -60.02
CA VAL A 123 -17.87 -9.78 -59.67
C VAL A 123 -18.53 -11.01 -60.34
N LEU A 124 -17.90 -11.60 -61.36
CA LEU A 124 -18.43 -12.78 -62.04
C LEU A 124 -17.93 -14.08 -61.38
N VAL A 125 -18.72 -14.57 -60.43
CA VAL A 125 -18.59 -15.86 -59.73
C VAL A 125 -18.81 -17.09 -60.66
N THR A 126 -19.02 -16.84 -61.96
CA THR A 126 -19.31 -17.84 -63.00
C THR A 126 -18.32 -17.74 -64.16
N LYS A 127 -17.02 -17.91 -63.90
CA LYS A 127 -16.10 -18.38 -64.94
C LYS A 127 -15.87 -19.88 -64.72
N MET A 128 -16.39 -20.70 -65.64
CA MET A 128 -16.11 -22.14 -65.68
C MET A 128 -14.58 -22.34 -65.71
N GLY A 129 -14.03 -22.92 -64.65
CA GLY A 129 -12.63 -23.36 -64.60
C GLY A 129 -11.85 -22.95 -63.37
N ASN A 130 -12.31 -21.98 -62.57
CA ASN A 130 -11.63 -21.63 -61.32
C ASN A 130 -12.45 -22.15 -60.13
N ARG A 131 -11.84 -23.01 -59.30
CA ARG A 131 -12.48 -23.63 -58.13
C ARG A 131 -12.68 -22.56 -57.05
N ASN A 132 -13.71 -21.74 -57.23
CA ASN A 132 -13.93 -20.57 -56.42
C ASN A 132 -14.81 -20.94 -55.21
N ILE A 133 -14.33 -20.64 -54.00
CA ILE A 133 -14.98 -21.03 -52.73
C ILE A 133 -16.40 -20.45 -52.63
N ILE A 134 -16.60 -19.25 -53.15
CA ILE A 134 -17.93 -18.59 -53.20
C ILE A 134 -18.91 -19.36 -54.08
N SER A 135 -18.47 -19.90 -55.22
CA SER A 135 -19.33 -20.68 -56.11
C SER A 135 -19.82 -21.97 -55.44
N GLU A 136 -18.99 -22.61 -54.62
CA GLU A 136 -19.40 -23.77 -53.82
C GLU A 136 -20.39 -23.40 -52.71
N GLN A 137 -20.22 -22.24 -52.06
CA GLN A 137 -21.21 -21.73 -51.08
C GLN A 137 -22.58 -21.48 -51.71
N PHE A 138 -22.63 -20.88 -52.91
CA PHE A 138 -23.88 -20.75 -53.67
C PHE A 138 -24.47 -22.10 -54.08
N ARG A 139 -23.61 -23.08 -54.40
CA ARG A 139 -24.05 -24.43 -54.74
C ARG A 139 -24.70 -25.12 -53.54
N VAL A 140 -24.14 -24.97 -52.34
CA VAL A 140 -24.68 -25.48 -51.08
C VAL A 140 -26.05 -24.85 -50.78
N ILE A 141 -26.17 -23.53 -50.94
CA ILE A 141 -27.46 -22.83 -50.78
C ILE A 141 -28.50 -23.43 -51.76
N ARG A 142 -28.12 -23.62 -53.03
CA ARG A 142 -29.00 -24.19 -54.05
C ARG A 142 -29.43 -25.62 -53.72
N THR A 143 -28.57 -26.45 -53.12
CA THR A 143 -28.93 -27.82 -52.73
C THR A 143 -29.78 -27.85 -51.45
N ASN A 144 -29.61 -26.89 -50.55
CA ASN A 144 -30.39 -26.82 -49.31
C ASN A 144 -31.77 -26.17 -49.49
N LEU A 145 -31.93 -25.30 -50.49
CA LEU A 145 -33.18 -24.56 -50.73
C LEU A 145 -34.40 -25.48 -50.99
N PRO A 146 -34.32 -26.53 -51.84
CA PRO A 146 -35.41 -27.47 -51.99
C PRO A 146 -35.65 -28.24 -50.69
N LEU A 147 -34.60 -28.69 -50.01
CA LEU A 147 -34.68 -29.50 -48.80
C LEU A 147 -35.51 -28.81 -47.71
N HIS A 148 -35.28 -27.50 -47.52
CA HIS A 148 -36.05 -26.70 -46.58
C HIS A 148 -37.53 -26.53 -46.97
N TYR A 149 -37.83 -26.44 -48.27
CA TYR A 149 -39.21 -26.36 -48.77
C TYR A 149 -40.04 -27.63 -48.45
N TRP A 150 -39.40 -28.79 -48.34
CA TRP A 150 -40.08 -30.05 -48.01
C TRP A 150 -40.34 -30.25 -46.52
N GLU A 151 -39.70 -29.48 -45.63
CA GLU A 151 -39.79 -29.66 -44.17
C GLU A 151 -40.92 -28.83 -43.52
N TYR A 152 -41.48 -27.85 -44.23
CA TYR A 152 -42.59 -27.00 -43.78
C TYR A 152 -43.96 -27.38 -44.36
N LYS A 153 -44.08 -28.58 -44.95
CA LYS A 153 -45.33 -29.10 -45.52
C LYS A 153 -45.76 -30.38 -44.81
#